data_AF-A0A382KE59-F1
#
_entry.id   AF-A0A382KE59-F1
#
_cell.length_a   1.000
_cell.length_b   1.000
_cell.length_c   1.000
_cell.angle_alpha   90.00
_cell.angle_beta   90.00
_cell.angle_gamma   90.00
#
_symmetry.space_group_name_H-M   'P 1'
#
loop_
_entity.id
_entity.type
_entity.pdbx_description
1 polymer ?
#
loop_
_entity_poly.entity_id
_entity_poly.type
_entity_poly.pdbx_seq_one_letter_code
_entity_poly.pdbx_strand_id
1 'polypeptide(L)'
;MTKDQVLQDKLSDLGLDELQRHIFLCADQTEANCAPKKKTLASWSYLKRRLKELNLDKKGGIYRSKVNCLRVCMQGPIAVVYPDQIWYKKCTPEV
;
A
#
# COMPACT_ATOMS: atom_id res chain seq x y z
N MET A 1 1.40 25.10 -21.15
CA MET A 1 1.53 23.66 -20.84
C MET A 1 0.16 23.01 -21.05
N THR A 2 0.12 21.88 -21.75
CA THR A 2 -1.12 21.11 -21.92
C THR A 2 -1.45 20.35 -20.62
N LYS A 3 -2.70 19.89 -20.46
CA LYS A 3 -3.09 19.08 -19.28
C LYS A 3 -2.26 17.80 -19.18
N ASP A 4 -1.90 17.22 -20.32
CA ASP A 4 -1.11 15.99 -20.39
C ASP A 4 0.33 16.23 -19.92
N GLN A 5 0.94 17.38 -20.26
CA GLN A 5 2.27 17.75 -19.76
C GLN A 5 2.29 17.87 -18.24
N VAL A 6 1.30 18.55 -17.65
CA VAL A 6 1.21 18.71 -16.19
C VAL A 6 1.07 17.36 -15.47
N LEU A 7 0.33 16.41 -16.07
CA LEU A 7 0.22 15.06 -15.52
C LEU A 7 1.56 14.33 -15.57
N GLN A 8 2.26 14.36 -16.71
CA GLN A 8 3.54 13.67 -16.86
C GLN A 8 4.61 14.23 -15.92
N ASP A 9 4.73 15.55 -15.82
CA ASP A 9 5.65 16.19 -14.88
C ASP A 9 5.40 15.71 -13.45
N LYS A 10 4.12 15.56 -13.08
CA LYS A 10 3.75 15.08 -11.74
C LYS A 10 4.11 13.62 -11.51
N LEU A 11 3.98 12.77 -12.53
CA LEU A 11 4.35 11.36 -12.46
C LEU A 11 5.87 11.21 -12.28
N SER A 12 6.67 11.93 -13.09
CA SER A 12 8.13 11.90 -13.01
C SER A 12 8.67 12.52 -11.72
N ASP A 13 8.07 13.59 -11.22
CA ASP A 13 8.44 14.20 -9.92
C ASP A 13 8.33 13.19 -8.77
N LEU A 14 7.28 12.36 -8.82
CA LEU A 14 7.02 11.32 -7.82
C LEU A 14 7.73 9.99 -8.13
N GLY A 15 8.30 9.84 -9.33
CA GLY A 15 8.88 8.60 -9.84
C GLY A 15 7.85 7.47 -9.99
N LEU A 16 6.62 7.81 -10.36
CA LEU A 16 5.54 6.83 -10.56
C LEU A 16 5.59 6.15 -11.93
N ASP A 17 6.28 6.76 -12.89
CA ASP A 17 6.64 6.24 -14.21
C ASP A 17 7.69 5.11 -14.14
N GLU A 18 8.50 5.06 -13.07
CA GLU A 18 9.52 4.03 -12.83
C GLU A 18 9.14 3.02 -11.73
N LEU A 19 7.90 3.07 -11.23
CA LEU A 19 7.45 2.28 -10.08
C LEU A 19 7.52 0.77 -10.35
N GLN A 20 8.32 0.05 -9.56
CA GLN A 20 8.46 -1.41 -9.72
C GLN A 20 7.43 -2.21 -8.90
N ARG A 21 7.10 -1.77 -7.69
CA ARG A 21 6.24 -2.53 -6.78
C ARG A 21 5.26 -1.64 -6.02
N HIS A 22 4.02 -2.11 -5.91
CA HIS A 22 2.95 -1.47 -5.17
C HIS A 22 2.37 -2.43 -4.14
N ILE A 23 2.41 -2.04 -2.87
CA ILE A 23 1.71 -2.72 -1.79
C ILE A 23 0.28 -2.20 -1.67
N PHE A 24 -0.70 -3.06 -1.91
CA PHE A 24 -2.08 -2.80 -1.54
C PHE A 24 -2.37 -3.45 -0.19
N LEU A 25 -2.68 -2.65 0.82
CA LEU A 25 -3.05 -3.12 2.15
C LEU A 25 -4.55 -2.94 2.36
N CYS A 26 -5.26 -4.04 2.63
CA CYS A 26 -6.64 -4.01 3.11
C CYS A 26 -6.69 -3.38 4.50
N ALA A 27 -7.12 -2.12 4.56
CA ALA A 27 -7.25 -1.39 5.81
C ALA A 27 -8.28 -0.27 5.71
N ASP A 28 -8.86 0.10 6.86
CA ASP A 28 -9.97 1.05 6.91
C ASP A 28 -11.18 0.58 6.08
N GLN A 29 -11.37 -0.73 6.03
CA GLN A 29 -12.46 -1.37 5.33
C GLN A 29 -13.82 -0.98 5.91
N THR A 30 -14.83 -0.93 5.04
CA THR A 30 -16.22 -0.68 5.44
C THR A 30 -16.74 -1.82 6.31
N GLU A 31 -16.54 -3.06 5.82
CA GLU A 31 -16.95 -4.29 6.50
C GLU A 31 -15.74 -5.07 7.00
N ALA A 32 -15.65 -5.28 8.31
CA ALA A 32 -14.46 -5.80 8.98
C ALA A 32 -14.41 -7.34 9.09
N ASN A 33 -14.46 -8.03 7.96
CA ASN A 33 -14.61 -9.50 7.92
C ASN A 33 -13.40 -10.30 8.43
N CYS A 34 -12.17 -9.89 8.13
CA CYS A 34 -10.96 -10.69 8.45
C CYS A 34 -10.05 -10.10 9.53
N ALA A 35 -10.27 -8.83 9.92
CA ALA A 35 -9.55 -8.16 11.00
C ALA A 35 -10.33 -6.92 11.47
N PRO A 36 -10.24 -6.53 12.76
CA PRO A 36 -10.84 -5.28 13.23
C PRO A 36 -10.25 -4.06 12.54
N LYS A 37 -11.09 -3.06 12.22
CA LYS A 37 -10.67 -1.80 11.58
C LYS A 37 -9.47 -1.14 12.29
N LYS A 38 -9.51 -1.05 13.62
CA LYS A 38 -8.41 -0.51 14.44
C LYS A 38 -7.07 -1.22 14.18
N LYS A 39 -7.08 -2.55 14.06
CA LYS A 39 -5.89 -3.38 13.80
C LYS A 39 -5.32 -3.13 12.39
N THR A 40 -6.19 -3.01 11.39
CA THR A 40 -5.76 -2.68 10.02
C THR A 40 -5.17 -1.26 9.91
N LEU A 41 -5.74 -0.28 10.63
CA LEU A 41 -5.23 1.09 10.68
C LEU A 41 -3.86 1.17 11.36
N ALA A 42 -3.63 0.41 12.43
CA ALA A 42 -2.32 0.29 13.05
C ALA A 42 -1.27 -0.25 12.06
N SER A 43 -1.65 -1.26 11.27
CA SER A 43 -0.80 -1.87 10.25
C SER A 43 -0.47 -0.90 9.10
N TRP A 44 -1.45 -0.09 8.68
CA TRP A 44 -1.24 0.99 7.70
C TRP A 44 -0.26 2.05 8.20
N SER A 45 -0.43 2.51 9.44
CA SER A 45 0.48 3.50 10.05
C SER A 45 1.90 2.95 10.19
N TYR A 46 2.04 1.69 10.59
CA TYR A 46 3.32 0.99 10.65
C TYR A 46 3.98 0.90 9.28
N LEU A 47 3.26 0.45 8.24
CA LEU A 47 3.78 0.31 6.89
C LEU A 47 4.37 1.63 6.36
N LYS A 48 3.62 2.74 6.47
CA LYS A 48 4.10 4.06 6.05
C LYS A 48 5.40 4.45 6.78
N ARG A 49 5.42 4.26 8.11
CA ARG A 49 6.58 4.60 8.94
C ARG A 49 7.80 3.76 8.57
N ARG A 50 7.65 2.44 8.43
CA ARG A 50 8.77 1.54 8.08
C ARG A 50 9.33 1.81 6.70
N LEU A 51 8.50 2.06 5.70
CA LEU A 51 8.98 2.42 4.37
C LEU A 51 9.84 3.69 4.40
N LYS A 52 9.42 4.70 5.17
CA LYS A 52 10.21 5.93 5.39
C LYS A 52 11.52 5.67 6.12
N GLU A 53 11.49 4.89 7.20
CA GLU A 53 12.69 4.51 7.98
C GLU A 53 13.72 3.73 7.13
N LEU A 54 13.25 2.94 6.16
CA LEU A 54 14.09 2.20 5.23
C LEU A 54 14.47 3.00 3.97
N ASN A 55 14.03 4.26 3.85
CA ASN A 55 14.20 5.08 2.64
C ASN A 55 13.63 4.43 1.36
N LEU A 56 12.57 3.62 1.50
CA LEU A 56 11.91 2.93 0.39
C LEU A 56 10.69 3.68 -0.14
N ASP A 57 10.35 4.86 0.38
CA ASP A 57 9.15 5.63 0.00
C ASP A 57 9.43 6.85 -0.91
N LYS A 58 10.64 6.94 -1.47
CA LYS A 58 11.09 8.02 -2.38
C LYS A 58 11.03 7.56 -3.84
N LYS A 59 11.22 8.50 -4.78
CA LYS A 59 11.17 8.33 -6.27
C LYS A 59 11.40 6.89 -6.76
N GLY A 60 10.38 6.26 -7.34
CA GLY A 60 10.47 4.90 -7.91
C GLY A 60 10.50 3.76 -6.88
N GLY A 61 10.49 4.06 -5.58
CA GLY A 61 10.51 3.11 -4.47
C GLY A 61 9.21 2.32 -4.32
N ILE A 62 8.96 1.78 -3.13
CA ILE A 62 7.76 0.99 -2.85
C ILE A 62 6.57 1.93 -2.64
N TYR A 63 5.64 1.90 -3.61
CA TYR A 63 4.38 2.58 -3.45
C TYR A 63 3.41 1.76 -2.60
N ARG A 64 2.47 2.46 -1.97
CA ARG A 64 1.54 1.87 -1.01
C ARG A 64 0.20 2.56 -1.10
N SER A 65 -0.85 1.76 -1.20
CA SER A 65 -2.23 2.23 -1.14
C SER A 65 -2.99 1.49 -0.06
N LYS A 66 -3.71 2.28 0.73
CA LYS A 66 -4.77 1.78 1.58
C LYS A 66 -5.96 1.46 0.69
N VAL A 67 -6.39 0.21 0.68
CA VAL A 67 -7.59 -0.23 -0.05
C VAL A 67 -8.61 -0.76 0.94
N ASN A 68 -9.88 -0.78 0.51
CA ASN A 68 -10.95 -1.43 1.26
C ASN A 68 -10.77 -2.97 1.19
N CYS A 69 -11.85 -3.75 1.13
CA CYS A 69 -11.77 -5.21 1.07
C CYS A 69 -11.15 -5.73 -0.25
N LEU A 70 -10.11 -6.58 -0.14
CA LEU A 70 -9.51 -7.35 -1.25
C LEU A 70 -10.24 -8.67 -1.55
N ARG A 71 -11.34 -8.96 -0.84
CA ARG A 71 -12.17 -10.18 -0.95
C ARG A 71 -11.50 -11.51 -0.60
N VAL A 72 -10.23 -11.52 -0.22
CA VAL A 72 -9.49 -12.72 0.26
C VAL A 72 -9.45 -12.76 1.79
N CYS A 73 -10.62 -12.80 2.43
CA CYS A 73 -10.74 -12.63 3.89
C CYS A 73 -10.20 -13.85 4.68
N MET A 74 -8.88 -13.96 4.82
CA MET A 74 -8.20 -15.09 5.47
C MET A 74 -7.17 -14.62 6.49
N GLN A 75 -7.56 -14.51 7.77
CA GLN A 75 -6.67 -14.10 8.88
C GLN A 75 -5.99 -12.74 8.62
N GLY A 76 -6.77 -11.67 8.50
CA GLY A 76 -6.27 -10.34 8.12
C GLY A 76 -5.39 -9.66 9.18
N PRO A 77 -4.81 -8.48 8.86
CA PRO A 77 -4.94 -7.73 7.60
C PRO A 77 -4.27 -8.42 6.41
N ILE A 78 -4.80 -8.18 5.21
CA ILE A 78 -4.32 -8.76 3.95
C ILE A 78 -3.54 -7.71 3.18
N ALA A 79 -2.37 -8.08 2.66
CA ALA A 79 -1.60 -7.29 1.72
C ALA A 79 -1.32 -8.08 0.44
N VAL A 80 -1.26 -7.38 -0.69
CA VAL A 80 -0.79 -7.93 -1.97
C VAL A 80 0.27 -7.00 -2.56
N VAL A 81 1.35 -7.59 -3.08
CA VAL A 81 2.40 -6.88 -3.82
C VAL A 81 2.13 -7.05 -5.32
N TYR A 82 1.94 -5.95 -6.02
CA TYR A 82 1.73 -5.91 -7.47
C TYR A 82 2.98 -5.35 -8.17
N PRO A 83 3.36 -5.84 -9.36
CA PRO A 83 2.72 -6.87 -10.19
C PRO A 83 3.06 -8.32 -9.79
N ASP A 84 3.88 -8.52 -8.75
CA ASP A 84 4.40 -9.83 -8.35
C ASP A 84 3.31 -10.83 -7.90
N GLN A 85 2.08 -10.36 -7.62
CA GLN A 85 0.93 -11.17 -7.17
C GLN A 85 1.21 -11.99 -5.90
N ILE A 86 2.10 -11.49 -5.04
CA ILE A 86 2.43 -12.14 -3.77
C ILE A 86 1.46 -11.66 -2.68
N TRP A 87 0.83 -12.61 -1.99
CA TRP A 87 -0.18 -12.35 -0.96
C TRP A 87 0.34 -12.65 0.44
N TYR A 88 0.05 -11.74 1.36
CA TYR A 88 0.39 -11.87 2.78
C TYR A 88 -0.87 -11.78 3.64
N LYS A 89 -0.90 -12.56 4.71
CA LYS A 89 -1.94 -12.55 5.76
C LYS A 89 -1.31 -12.25 7.11
N LYS A 90 -2.12 -11.87 8.09
CA LYS A 90 -1.69 -11.42 9.43
C LYS A 90 -0.68 -10.27 9.35
N CYS A 91 -0.87 -9.33 8.44
CA CYS A 91 0.04 -8.20 8.27
C CYS A 91 -0.12 -7.19 9.41
N THR A 92 0.42 -7.51 10.60
CA THR A 92 0.36 -6.68 11.82
C THR A 92 1.72 -6.10 12.17
N PRO A 93 1.79 -5.02 12.97
CA PRO A 93 3.06 -4.45 13.43
C PRO A 93 3.86 -5.38 14.34
N GLU A 94 3.16 -6.14 15.18
CA GLU A 94 3.71 -7.22 15.99
C GLU A 94 3.93 -8.41 15.07
N VAL A 95 5.20 -8.85 14.96
CA VAL A 95 5.66 -10.00 14.19
C VAL A 95 5.92 -11.18 15.10
#